data_AF-A0A0C3NQ17-F1
#
_entry.id   AF-A0A0C3NQ17-F1
#
_cell.length_a   1.000
_cell.length_b   1.000
_cell.length_c   1.000
_cell.angle_alpha   90.00
_cell.angle_beta   90.00
_cell.angle_gamma   90.00
#
_symmetry.space_group_name_H-M   'P 1'
#
loop_
_entity.id
_entity.type
_entity.pdbx_description
1 polymer ?
#
loop_
_entity_poly.entity_id
_entity_poly.type
_entity_poly.pdbx_seq_one_letter_code
_entity_poly.pdbx_strand_id
1 'polypeptide(L)' 'CAGHYGNAVSPEDVVQWASVSIGSVVNCMNCVMVAILDEHDRFINIPSEDLQEMER' A
#
# COMPACT_ATOMS: atom_id res chain seq x y z
N CYS A 1 -0.16 -10.35 -20.07
CA CYS A 1 -0.05 -8.88 -20.07
C CYS A 1 -0.25 -8.40 -18.64
N ALA A 2 0.73 -7.72 -18.04
CA ALA A 2 0.48 -6.99 -16.80
C ALA A 2 -0.55 -5.90 -17.11
N GLY A 3 -1.67 -5.89 -16.40
CA GLY A 3 -2.84 -5.03 -16.69
C GLY A 3 -2.55 -3.54 -16.47
N HIS A 4 -3.58 -2.70 -16.62
CA HIS A 4 -3.50 -1.22 -16.67
C HIS A 4 -2.84 -0.53 -15.43
N TYR A 5 -2.50 -1.29 -14.39
CA TYR A 5 -1.79 -0.89 -13.16
C TYR A 5 -0.66 -1.87 -12.77
N GLY A 6 -0.24 -2.70 -13.72
CA GLY A 6 0.49 -3.93 -13.48
C GLY A 6 1.96 -3.75 -13.16
N ASN A 7 2.25 -3.51 -11.88
CA ASN A 7 3.45 -4.10 -11.32
C ASN A 7 3.03 -5.43 -10.67
N ALA A 8 3.07 -6.52 -11.45
CA ALA A 8 2.94 -7.88 -10.91
C ALA A 8 4.25 -8.31 -10.23
N VAL A 9 4.86 -7.38 -9.49
CA VAL A 9 6.14 -7.56 -8.82
C VAL A 9 5.92 -8.36 -7.58
N SER A 10 6.66 -9.44 -7.49
CA SER A 10 6.80 -10.24 -6.30
C SER A 10 7.90 -9.66 -5.41
N PRO A 11 7.88 -9.91 -4.10
CA PRO A 11 8.99 -9.58 -3.21
C PRO A 11 10.34 -10.14 -3.70
N GLU A 12 10.34 -11.29 -4.37
CA GLU A 12 11.50 -11.91 -4.98
C GLU A 12 12.10 -11.07 -6.11
N ASP A 13 11.25 -10.45 -6.95
CA ASP A 13 11.71 -9.52 -7.99
C ASP A 13 12.41 -8.30 -7.37
N VAL A 14 11.87 -7.78 -6.27
CA VAL A 14 12.46 -6.65 -5.54
C VAL A 14 13.79 -7.02 -4.89
N VAL A 15 13.88 -8.23 -4.32
CA VAL A 15 15.15 -8.78 -3.81
C VAL A 15 16.19 -8.80 -4.92
N GLN A 16 15.82 -9.26 -6.12
CA GLN A 16 16.73 -9.33 -7.26
C GLN A 16 17.22 -7.94 -7.71
N TRP A 17 16.36 -6.93 -7.68
CA TRP A 17 16.72 -5.56 -8.11
C TRP A 17 17.52 -4.80 -7.06
N ALA A 18 17.09 -4.88 -5.80
CA ALA A 18 17.68 -4.12 -4.70
C ALA A 18 18.87 -4.83 -4.06
N SER A 19 19.12 -6.11 -4.38
CA SER A 19 20.20 -6.93 -3.80
C SER A 19 20.16 -6.98 -2.26
N VAL A 20 18.95 -6.95 -1.68
CA VAL A 20 18.71 -7.03 -0.24
C VAL A 20 18.04 -8.35 0.14
N SER A 21 18.03 -8.69 1.43
CA SER A 21 17.32 -9.88 1.88
C SER A 21 15.80 -9.76 1.71
N ILE A 22 15.11 -10.89 1.54
CA ILE A 22 13.64 -10.93 1.49
C ILE A 22 13.01 -10.34 2.76
N GLY A 23 13.63 -10.56 3.93
CA GLY A 23 13.17 -9.98 5.19
C GLY A 23 13.26 -8.44 5.19
N SER A 24 14.28 -7.87 4.55
CA SER A 24 14.42 -6.42 4.38
C SER A 24 13.33 -5.85 3.48
N VAL A 25 12.98 -6.54 2.39
CA VAL A 25 11.89 -6.14 1.49
C VAL A 25 10.54 -6.17 2.21
N VAL A 26 10.23 -7.26 2.91
CA VAL A 26 9.00 -7.41 3.70
C VAL A 26 8.90 -6.33 4.78
N ASN A 27 9.97 -6.11 5.53
CA ASN A 27 9.99 -5.08 6.56
C ASN A 27 9.77 -3.68 5.99
N CYS A 28 10.42 -3.36 4.86
CA CYS A 28 10.23 -2.09 4.17
C CYS A 28 8.77 -1.88 3.72
N MET A 29 8.16 -2.89 3.08
CA MET A 29 6.76 -2.81 2.65
C MET A 29 5.81 -2.63 3.82
N ASN A 30 6.05 -3.32 4.95
CA ASN A 30 5.26 -3.13 6.16
C ASN A 30 5.37 -1.70 6.70
N CYS A 31 6.57 -1.13 6.76
CA CYS A 31 6.76 0.27 7.19
C CYS A 31 6.04 1.26 6.27
N VAL A 32 6.11 1.05 4.95
CA VAL A 32 5.41 1.88 3.97
C VAL A 32 3.89 1.79 4.15
N MET A 33 3.35 0.58 4.30
CA MET A 33 1.92 0.38 4.54
C MET A 33 1.46 1.07 5.83
N VAL A 34 2.22 0.94 6.92
CA VAL A 34 1.91 1.64 8.18
C VAL A 34 1.90 3.15 7.99
N ALA A 35 2.90 3.72 7.30
CA ALA A 35 2.95 5.16 7.04
C ALA A 35 1.78 5.64 6.16
N ILE A 36 1.39 4.85 5.15
CA ILE A 36 0.23 5.15 4.31
C ILE A 36 -1.06 5.12 5.13
N LEU A 37 -1.24 4.13 6.02
CA LEU A 37 -2.43 4.03 6.87
C LEU A 37 -2.51 5.18 7.88
N ASP A 38 -1.39 5.56 8.50
CA ASP A 38 -1.31 6.71 9.42
C ASP A 38 -1.73 8.01 8.72
N GLU A 39 -1.25 8.21 7.48
CA GLU A 39 -1.63 9.36 6.67
C GLU A 39 -3.09 9.25 6.17
N HIS A 40 -3.55 8.04 5.85
CA HIS A 40 -4.93 7.81 5.45
C HIS A 40 -5.91 8.20 6.55
N ASP A 41 -5.64 7.82 7.80
CA ASP A 41 -6.47 8.21 8.95
C ASP A 41 -6.50 9.73 9.14
N ARG A 42 -5.44 10.44 8.70
CA ARG A 42 -5.34 11.89 8.79
C ARG A 42 -6.03 12.63 7.65
N PHE A 43 -6.03 12.11 6.42
CA PHE A 43 -6.53 12.82 5.23
C PHE A 43 -7.80 12.24 4.60
N ILE A 44 -8.03 10.94 4.77
CA ILE A 44 -9.20 10.23 4.23
C ILE A 44 -10.14 9.83 5.38
N ASN A 45 -10.24 10.69 6.38
CA ASN A 45 -11.32 10.60 7.34
C ASN A 45 -12.59 11.09 6.64
N ILE A 46 -13.41 10.17 6.14
CA ILE A 46 -14.70 10.50 5.56
C ILE A 46 -15.59 11.00 6.70
N PRO A 47 -16.03 12.28 6.68
CA PRO A 47 -16.94 12.79 7.68
C PRO A 47 -18.18 11.89 7.76
N SER A 48 -18.70 11.67 8.97
CA SER A 48 -19.87 10.82 9.18
C SER A 48 -21.11 11.26 8.38
N GLU A 49 -21.17 12.51 7.94
CA GLU A 49 -22.24 13.07 7.11
C GLU A 49 -22.18 12.54 5.66
N ASP A 50 -20.98 12.41 5.10
CA ASP A 50 -20.76 11.88 3.75
C ASP A 50 -20.98 10.34 3.68
N LEU A 51 -20.80 9.65 4.81
CA LEU A 51 -21.12 8.22 4.94
C LEU A 51 -22.63 7.96 4.84
N GLN A 52 -23.48 8.85 5.37
CA GLN A 52 -24.94 8.71 5.29
C GLN A 52 -25.50 9.01 3.90
N GLU A 53 -24.85 9.87 3.13
CA GLU A 53 -25.22 10.12 1.73
C GLU A 53 -24.87 8.93 0.83
N MET A 54 -23.75 8.25 1.09
CA MET A 54 -23.31 7.07 0.33
C MET A 54 -24.15 5.80 0.58
N GLU A 55 -24.84 5.72 1.71
CA GLU A 55 -25.71 4.57 2.07
C GLU A 55 -27.14 4.69 1.48
N ARG A 56 -27.50 5.83 0.90
CA ARG A 56 -28.85 6.12 0.40
C ARG A 56 -29.05 5.78 -1.08
#